data_AF-A0A9E4JQQ2-F1
#
_entry.id   AF-A0A9E4JQQ2-F1
#
_cell.length_a   1.000
_cell.length_b   1.000
_cell.length_c   1.000
_cell.angle_alpha   90.00
_cell.angle_beta   90.00
_cell.angle_gamma   90.00
#
_symmetry.space_group_name_H-M   'P 1'
#
loop_
_entity.id
_entity.type
_entity.pdbx_description
1 polymer ?
#
loop_
_entity_poly.entity_id
_entity_poly.type
_entity_poly.pdbx_seq_one_letter_code
_entity_poly.pdbx_strand_id
1 'polypeptide(L)'
;MSLVRDLLPSVPIVAFLWNQPAVQPEAVQPTFPQQTPIEQVETESGVRHKINCNVTSLDDVKVEEKQSVFIGQTLCDRTEQRQALEAKKQQLELSLQQKPSLTTSPEQLTLPPSDFSVQEAAVLAAKAELARLEVEPKIETLHYDTNMAMLVEPERFNAQQQQQQRIADARYQLAEAISELNKAKMERQRQEFTWMSQQQQQQQSLLVRQQQNEQQWQFQKSMILNSIQEIEEKLEDVTAVKSPYSGKVRRVKVVSQNERNINVEISLIAE
;
A
#
# COMPACT_ATOMS: atom_id res chain seq x y z
N MET A 1 -81.16 11.74 -38.57
CA MET A 1 -82.55 11.28 -38.44
C MET A 1 -82.81 10.93 -36.99
N SER A 2 -83.99 11.33 -36.51
CA SER A 2 -84.74 10.89 -35.31
C SER A 2 -83.98 10.82 -33.97
N LEU A 3 -84.34 11.62 -32.96
CA LEU A 3 -85.53 11.40 -32.10
C LEU A 3 -85.49 9.98 -31.50
N VAL A 4 -85.54 9.80 -30.19
CA VAL A 4 -86.75 9.81 -29.37
C VAL A 4 -86.27 9.74 -27.91
N ARG A 5 -86.53 10.74 -27.05
CA ARG A 5 -87.74 10.98 -26.25
C ARG A 5 -88.05 9.90 -25.20
N ASP A 6 -88.11 10.38 -23.96
CA ASP A 6 -89.07 10.09 -22.90
C ASP A 6 -89.24 8.66 -22.39
N LEU A 7 -89.19 8.50 -21.06
CA LEU A 7 -90.39 8.20 -20.24
C LEU A 7 -90.00 7.88 -18.78
N LEU A 8 -90.48 8.74 -17.87
CA LEU A 8 -90.77 8.41 -16.46
C LEU A 8 -91.93 7.38 -16.39
N PRO A 9 -92.11 6.66 -15.27
CA PRO A 9 -93.14 7.08 -14.28
C PRO A 9 -92.79 6.70 -12.81
N SER A 10 -93.09 7.56 -11.82
CA SER A 10 -94.28 7.56 -10.93
C SER A 10 -94.19 6.66 -9.67
N VAL A 11 -93.97 7.22 -8.44
CA VAL A 11 -94.88 7.42 -7.25
C VAL A 11 -95.57 6.10 -6.76
N PRO A 12 -95.78 5.76 -5.45
CA PRO A 12 -96.22 6.72 -4.42
C PRO A 12 -96.11 6.43 -2.87
N ILE A 13 -96.50 7.45 -2.08
CA ILE A 13 -97.27 7.49 -0.79
C ILE A 13 -96.74 6.81 0.49
N VAL A 14 -96.68 7.55 1.61
CA VAL A 14 -97.41 7.42 2.93
C VAL A 14 -96.94 8.63 3.80
N ALA A 15 -97.68 9.71 4.03
CA ALA A 15 -98.79 9.96 4.97
C ALA A 15 -98.42 9.93 6.48
N PHE A 16 -99.12 10.78 7.26
CA PHE A 16 -99.17 10.91 8.74
C PHE A 16 -98.07 11.80 9.39
N LEU A 17 -98.33 12.70 10.34
CA LEU A 17 -99.55 13.11 11.07
C LEU A 17 -99.31 14.51 11.68
N TRP A 18 -100.39 15.26 11.89
CA TRP A 18 -100.49 16.51 12.63
C TRP A 18 -99.93 16.43 14.07
N ASN A 19 -99.26 17.50 14.55
CA ASN A 19 -99.68 18.12 15.81
C ASN A 19 -99.18 19.57 15.96
N GLN A 20 -99.97 20.34 16.69
CA GLN A 20 -100.18 21.78 16.59
C GLN A 20 -99.50 22.52 17.78
N PRO A 21 -99.80 23.80 18.09
CA PRO A 21 -98.86 24.93 18.02
C PRO A 21 -98.46 25.52 19.38
N ALA A 22 -97.48 26.43 19.41
CA ALA A 22 -97.42 27.46 20.44
C ALA A 22 -96.70 28.70 19.89
N VAL A 23 -97.50 29.70 19.53
CA VAL A 23 -97.10 31.09 19.36
C VAL A 23 -97.15 31.75 20.73
N GLN A 24 -96.06 32.42 21.14
CA GLN A 24 -96.08 33.60 22.04
C GLN A 24 -94.79 34.41 21.85
N PRO A 25 -94.80 35.74 22.11
CA PRO A 25 -94.33 36.73 21.15
C PRO A 25 -92.97 37.37 21.46
N GLU A 26 -92.49 38.05 20.43
CA GLU A 26 -91.46 39.07 20.36
C GLU A 26 -91.05 39.76 21.67
N ALA A 27 -89.75 39.71 21.94
CA ALA A 27 -89.03 40.82 22.54
C ALA A 27 -87.92 41.25 21.57
N VAL A 28 -88.19 42.33 20.86
CA VAL A 28 -87.25 43.01 19.95
C VAL A 28 -86.14 43.66 20.79
N GLN A 29 -84.90 43.26 20.55
CA GLN A 29 -83.73 44.09 20.85
C GLN A 29 -82.93 44.25 19.55
N PRO A 30 -82.68 45.48 19.09
CA PRO A 30 -81.81 45.71 17.94
C PRO A 30 -80.35 45.67 18.43
N THR A 31 -79.44 45.05 17.68
CA THR A 31 -78.24 45.73 17.11
C THR A 31 -77.20 44.79 16.48
N PHE A 32 -76.86 45.14 15.23
CA PHE A 32 -75.64 44.95 14.43
C PHE A 32 -75.25 43.57 13.82
N PRO A 33 -74.75 43.57 12.55
CA PRO A 33 -74.49 42.36 11.76
C PRO A 33 -73.07 41.83 11.97
N GLN A 34 -72.90 40.51 12.05
CA GLN A 34 -71.58 39.88 11.89
C GLN A 34 -71.68 38.43 11.41
N GLN A 35 -71.38 38.27 10.11
CA GLN A 35 -70.51 37.27 9.50
C GLN A 35 -70.73 35.77 9.81
N THR A 36 -71.21 35.04 8.80
CA THR A 36 -70.81 33.64 8.58
C THR A 36 -69.32 33.57 8.23
N PRO A 37 -68.62 32.54 8.73
CA PRO A 37 -67.74 31.75 7.83
C PRO A 37 -67.99 30.26 8.05
N ILE A 38 -68.59 29.57 7.07
CA ILE A 38 -67.91 28.76 6.03
C ILE A 38 -67.14 27.58 6.63
N GLU A 39 -67.79 26.42 6.53
CA GLU A 39 -67.22 25.08 6.57
C GLU A 39 -66.08 24.98 5.53
N GLN A 40 -64.82 24.95 5.99
CA GLN A 40 -63.66 24.73 5.12
C GLN A 40 -63.58 23.23 4.79
N VAL A 41 -64.18 22.86 3.66
CA VAL A 41 -63.80 21.65 2.94
C VAL A 41 -62.47 21.97 2.24
N GLU A 42 -61.36 21.48 2.79
CA GLU A 42 -60.06 21.48 2.10
C GLU A 42 -60.16 20.57 0.87
N THR A 43 -60.51 21.15 -0.28
CA THR A 43 -60.26 20.57 -1.59
C THR A 43 -58.76 20.61 -1.88
N GLU A 44 -57.99 19.66 -1.36
CA GLU A 44 -56.64 19.37 -1.84
C GLU A 44 -56.72 18.62 -3.18
N SER A 45 -57.07 19.31 -4.27
CA SER A 45 -56.92 18.76 -5.64
C SER A 45 -55.57 19.15 -6.24
N GLY A 46 -54.49 18.98 -5.48
CA GLY A 46 -53.13 19.06 -6.00
C GLY A 46 -52.72 17.73 -6.64
N VAL A 47 -51.87 17.79 -7.67
CA VAL A 47 -51.32 16.59 -8.31
C VAL A 47 -50.45 15.85 -7.29
N ARG A 48 -50.77 14.57 -7.04
CA ARG A 48 -49.99 13.73 -6.12
C ARG A 48 -48.80 13.12 -6.84
N HIS A 49 -47.61 13.37 -6.32
CA HIS A 49 -46.38 12.72 -6.75
C HIS A 49 -45.92 11.68 -5.74
N LYS A 50 -45.44 10.54 -6.23
CA LYS A 50 -44.88 9.46 -5.41
C LYS A 50 -43.39 9.36 -5.69
N ILE A 51 -42.58 9.41 -4.64
CA ILE A 51 -41.13 9.29 -4.73
C ILE A 51 -40.73 8.06 -3.91
N ASN A 52 -40.04 7.13 -4.57
CA ASN A 52 -39.49 5.96 -3.90
C ASN A 52 -38.04 6.24 -3.55
N CYS A 53 -37.69 6.09 -2.28
CA CYS A 53 -36.30 6.14 -1.84
C CYS A 53 -35.92 4.84 -1.13
N ASN A 54 -34.67 4.42 -1.33
CA ASN A 54 -34.09 3.24 -0.69
C ASN A 54 -33.07 3.72 0.34
N VAL A 55 -33.29 3.41 1.61
CA VAL A 55 -32.45 3.86 2.74
C VAL A 55 -32.01 2.66 3.57
N THR A 56 -30.91 2.80 4.31
CA THR A 56 -30.39 1.72 5.16
C THR A 56 -30.99 1.81 6.57
N SER A 57 -31.17 3.03 7.07
CA SER A 57 -31.78 3.33 8.37
C SER A 57 -32.98 4.26 8.20
N LEU A 58 -33.94 4.24 9.13
CA LEU A 58 -35.08 5.17 9.10
C LEU A 58 -34.65 6.62 9.33
N ASP A 59 -33.56 6.83 10.07
CA ASP A 59 -32.97 8.15 10.35
C ASP A 59 -32.39 8.84 9.09
N ASP A 60 -32.22 8.10 8.00
CA ASP A 60 -31.79 8.63 6.70
C ASP A 60 -32.93 9.39 5.98
N VAL A 61 -34.19 9.17 6.38
CA VAL A 61 -35.34 9.94 5.86
C VAL A 61 -35.41 11.27 6.59
N LYS A 62 -35.23 12.38 5.87
CA LYS A 62 -35.09 13.73 6.45
C LYS A 62 -36.40 14.54 6.47
N VAL A 63 -37.51 13.91 6.11
CA VAL A 63 -38.81 14.57 6.00
C VAL A 63 -39.86 13.89 6.85
N GLU A 64 -40.68 14.70 7.50
CA GLU A 64 -41.80 14.26 8.32
C GLU A 64 -43.14 14.47 7.60
N GLU A 65 -44.18 13.78 8.06
CA GLU A 65 -45.53 13.99 7.54
C GLU A 65 -46.00 15.42 7.82
N LYS A 66 -46.69 16.03 6.85
CA LYS A 66 -47.19 17.42 6.85
C LYS A 66 -46.10 18.50 6.76
N GLN A 67 -44.85 18.14 6.56
CA GLN A 67 -43.77 19.09 6.32
C GLN A 67 -43.87 19.67 4.90
N SER A 68 -43.68 20.99 4.76
CA SER A 68 -43.49 21.63 3.46
C SER A 68 -42.07 21.38 2.94
N VAL A 69 -41.96 20.95 1.68
CA VAL A 69 -40.70 20.71 0.99
C VAL A 69 -40.52 21.63 -0.20
N PHE A 70 -39.29 22.06 -0.44
CA PHE A 70 -38.92 22.88 -1.59
C PHE A 70 -38.24 22.06 -2.69
N ILE A 71 -38.25 22.59 -3.91
CA ILE A 71 -37.51 22.00 -5.03
C ILE A 71 -36.03 21.93 -4.66
N GLY A 72 -35.42 20.75 -4.83
CA GLY A 72 -34.02 20.50 -4.50
C GLY A 72 -33.75 20.15 -3.04
N GLN A 73 -34.75 20.18 -2.16
CA GLN A 73 -34.60 19.74 -0.78
C GLN A 73 -34.36 18.23 -0.72
N THR A 74 -33.39 17.80 0.08
CA THR A 74 -33.07 16.38 0.25
C THR A 74 -34.15 15.68 1.06
N LEU A 75 -34.75 14.65 0.47
CA LEU A 75 -35.82 13.85 1.08
C LEU A 75 -35.24 12.66 1.85
N CYS A 76 -34.26 11.98 1.25
CA CYS A 76 -33.57 10.83 1.83
C CYS A 76 -32.07 10.95 1.54
N ASP A 77 -31.22 10.79 2.56
CA ASP A 77 -29.76 10.79 2.43
C ASP A 77 -29.12 9.75 3.35
N ARG A 78 -28.27 8.88 2.80
CA ARG A 78 -27.58 7.82 3.55
C ARG A 78 -26.30 8.37 4.17
N THR A 79 -26.45 9.30 5.11
CA THR A 79 -25.34 10.07 5.68
C THR A 79 -24.32 9.20 6.43
N GLU A 80 -24.78 8.19 7.17
CA GLU A 80 -23.87 7.29 7.92
C GLU A 80 -23.04 6.42 6.99
N GLN A 81 -23.67 5.89 5.93
CA GLN A 81 -22.98 5.09 4.92
C GLN A 81 -21.90 5.91 4.21
N ARG A 82 -22.22 7.16 3.83
CA ARG A 82 -21.25 8.08 3.23
C ARG A 82 -20.07 8.35 4.16
N GLN A 83 -20.33 8.71 5.41
CA GLN A 83 -19.27 8.99 6.39
C GLN A 83 -18.39 7.77 6.67
N ALA A 84 -18.97 6.56 6.76
CA ALA A 84 -18.22 5.33 6.97
C ALA A 84 -17.29 5.02 5.79
N LEU A 85 -17.76 5.22 4.55
CA LEU A 85 -16.96 5.05 3.34
C LEU A 85 -15.85 6.12 3.23
N GLU A 86 -16.14 7.38 3.55
CA GLU A 86 -15.16 8.46 3.59
C GLU A 86 -14.06 8.21 4.63
N ALA A 87 -14.42 7.77 5.85
CA ALA A 87 -13.46 7.41 6.88
C ALA A 87 -12.54 6.26 6.43
N LYS A 88 -13.12 5.24 5.77
CA LYS A 88 -12.34 4.12 5.21
C LYS A 88 -11.38 4.59 4.11
N LYS A 89 -11.83 5.48 3.22
CA LYS A 89 -10.97 6.11 2.20
C LYS A 89 -9.79 6.84 2.85
N GLN A 90 -10.05 7.70 3.84
CA GLN A 90 -9.00 8.45 4.55
C GLN A 90 -7.98 7.51 5.22
N GLN A 91 -8.44 6.41 5.82
CA GLN A 91 -7.54 5.41 6.42
C GLN A 91 -6.60 4.77 5.37
N LEU A 92 -7.12 4.44 4.19
CA LEU A 92 -6.33 3.89 3.09
C LEU A 92 -5.34 4.91 2.51
N GLU A 93 -5.74 6.18 2.39
CA GLU A 93 -4.86 7.27 1.96
C GLU A 93 -3.70 7.48 2.95
N LEU A 94 -3.96 7.44 4.25
CA LEU A 94 -2.91 7.50 5.28
C LEU A 94 -1.95 6.32 5.18
N SER A 95 -2.47 5.12 4.89
CA SER A 95 -1.65 3.92 4.70
C SER A 95 -0.71 4.06 3.48
N LEU A 96 -1.15 4.77 2.43
CA LEU A 96 -0.34 5.04 1.24
C LEU A 96 0.79 6.06 1.50
N GLN A 97 0.62 6.96 2.47
CA GLN A 97 1.64 7.96 2.85
C GLN A 97 2.77 7.34 3.71
N GLN A 98 2.51 6.25 4.41
CA GLN A 98 3.50 5.55 5.23
C GLN A 98 4.44 4.72 4.35
N LYS A 99 5.44 5.37 3.72
CA LYS A 99 6.47 4.64 2.97
C LYS A 99 7.38 3.86 3.94
N PRO A 100 7.55 2.53 3.78
CA PRO A 100 8.49 1.78 4.59
C PRO A 100 9.92 2.29 4.38
N SER A 101 10.59 2.66 5.47
CA SER A 101 11.96 3.19 5.44
C SER A 101 12.95 2.05 5.18
N LEU A 102 13.63 2.09 4.03
CA LEU A 102 14.67 1.13 3.68
C LEU A 102 15.97 1.50 4.41
N THR A 103 16.21 0.90 5.59
CA THR A 103 17.48 1.03 6.31
C THR A 103 18.31 -0.24 6.13
N THR A 104 19.18 -0.26 5.13
CA THR A 104 20.25 -1.26 5.03
C THR A 104 21.49 -0.58 4.47
N SER A 105 22.31 0.03 5.34
CA SER A 105 23.67 0.41 4.98
C SER A 105 24.54 -0.84 5.18
N PRO A 106 25.19 -1.38 4.13
CA PRO A 106 26.04 -2.55 4.28
C PRO A 106 27.32 -2.17 5.04
N GLU A 107 27.58 -2.88 6.13
CA GLU A 107 28.84 -2.79 6.87
C GLU A 107 29.97 -3.32 5.95
N GLN A 108 30.95 -2.49 5.63
CA GLN A 108 32.02 -2.86 4.71
C GLN A 108 32.99 -3.82 5.40
N LEU A 109 32.90 -5.12 5.09
CA LEU A 109 33.96 -6.07 5.45
C LEU A 109 35.23 -5.73 4.69
N THR A 110 36.33 -5.40 5.38
CA THR A 110 37.65 -5.21 4.77
C THR A 110 38.56 -6.38 5.15
N LEU A 111 39.37 -6.88 4.21
CA LEU A 111 40.40 -7.86 4.58
C LEU A 111 41.50 -7.17 5.41
N PRO A 112 42.11 -7.88 6.38
CA PRO A 112 43.34 -7.40 7.00
C PRO A 112 44.45 -7.25 5.94
N PRO A 113 45.38 -6.30 6.14
CA PRO A 113 46.53 -6.10 5.25
C PRO A 113 47.42 -7.34 5.25
N SER A 114 47.98 -7.70 4.09
CA SER A 114 48.96 -8.79 3.98
C SER A 114 50.33 -8.34 4.47
N ASP A 115 51.00 -9.21 5.23
CA ASP A 115 52.40 -9.06 5.62
C ASP A 115 53.20 -10.27 5.11
N PHE A 116 54.26 -10.01 4.36
CA PHE A 116 55.19 -11.01 3.80
C PHE A 116 56.62 -10.82 4.33
N SER A 117 56.81 -10.00 5.35
CA SER A 117 58.13 -9.61 5.88
C SER A 117 59.00 -10.82 6.26
N VAL A 118 58.40 -11.87 6.81
CA VAL A 118 59.09 -13.10 7.21
C VAL A 118 59.64 -13.84 5.99
N GLN A 119 58.81 -14.05 4.95
CA GLN A 119 59.21 -14.77 3.74
C GLN A 119 60.22 -13.96 2.91
N GLU A 120 60.08 -12.64 2.88
CA GLU A 120 61.05 -11.75 2.21
C GLU A 120 62.40 -11.74 2.92
N ALA A 121 62.41 -11.73 4.25
CA ALA A 121 63.64 -11.86 5.04
C ALA A 121 64.33 -13.22 4.82
N ALA A 122 63.57 -14.31 4.70
CA ALA A 122 64.11 -15.64 4.40
C ALA A 122 64.78 -15.70 3.02
N VAL A 123 64.15 -15.14 1.98
CA VAL A 123 64.76 -15.03 0.64
C VAL A 123 66.02 -14.18 0.67
N LEU A 124 66.01 -13.06 1.41
CA LEU A 124 67.18 -12.20 1.56
C LEU A 124 68.34 -12.94 2.25
N ALA A 125 68.06 -13.66 3.32
CA ALA A 125 69.04 -14.44 4.06
C ALA A 125 69.65 -15.56 3.19
N ALA A 126 68.83 -16.33 2.48
CA ALA A 126 69.29 -17.38 1.57
C ALA A 126 70.13 -16.82 0.41
N LYS A 127 69.73 -15.66 -0.13
CA LYS A 127 70.48 -14.96 -1.18
C LYS A 127 71.84 -14.45 -0.69
N ALA A 128 71.88 -13.91 0.53
CA ALA A 128 73.13 -13.45 1.13
C ALA A 128 74.09 -14.62 1.38
N GLU A 129 73.58 -15.78 1.83
CA GLU A 129 74.40 -16.98 2.04
C GLU A 129 74.96 -17.53 0.72
N LEU A 130 74.14 -17.58 -0.34
CA LEU A 130 74.63 -17.99 -1.66
C LEU A 130 75.73 -17.03 -2.17
N ALA A 131 75.52 -15.73 -2.04
CA ALA A 131 76.51 -14.72 -2.44
C ALA A 131 77.82 -14.86 -1.65
N ARG A 132 77.74 -15.19 -0.36
CA ARG A 132 78.91 -15.45 0.49
C ARG A 132 79.73 -16.64 -0.02
N LEU A 133 79.07 -17.73 -0.38
CA LEU A 133 79.71 -18.96 -0.88
C LEU A 133 80.28 -18.81 -2.31
N GLU A 134 79.71 -17.92 -3.12
CA GLU A 134 80.20 -17.60 -4.47
C GLU A 134 81.44 -16.68 -4.44
N VAL A 135 81.60 -15.85 -3.40
CA VAL A 135 82.75 -14.95 -3.21
C VAL A 135 83.91 -15.61 -2.45
N GLU A 136 83.67 -16.70 -1.72
CA GLU A 136 84.70 -17.45 -0.98
C GLU A 136 85.86 -17.84 -1.93
N PRO A 137 87.12 -17.45 -1.62
CA PRO A 137 88.20 -17.45 -2.60
C PRO A 137 88.46 -18.86 -3.13
N LYS A 138 88.36 -18.99 -4.46
CA LYS A 138 88.78 -20.17 -5.22
C LYS A 138 90.25 -20.42 -4.88
N ILE A 139 90.54 -21.53 -4.21
CA ILE A 139 91.86 -21.91 -3.66
C ILE A 139 93.00 -21.37 -4.52
N GLU A 140 93.70 -20.37 -4.01
CA GLU A 140 94.79 -19.69 -4.69
C GLU A 140 95.88 -20.73 -5.04
N THR A 141 96.28 -20.76 -6.31
CA THR A 141 97.27 -21.71 -6.79
C THR A 141 98.67 -21.31 -6.33
N LEU A 142 99.03 -21.69 -5.10
CA LEU A 142 100.44 -21.73 -4.69
C LEU A 142 101.15 -22.82 -5.52
N HIS A 143 102.27 -22.47 -6.16
CA HIS A 143 103.12 -23.41 -6.88
C HIS A 143 103.80 -24.33 -5.86
N TYR A 144 103.45 -25.62 -5.87
CA TYR A 144 104.08 -26.65 -5.04
C TYR A 144 105.07 -27.47 -5.88
N ASP A 145 106.15 -27.96 -5.25
CA ASP A 145 107.10 -28.90 -5.87
C ASP A 145 106.40 -30.19 -6.33
N THR A 146 106.87 -30.80 -7.43
CA THR A 146 106.26 -31.95 -8.12
C THR A 146 105.89 -33.14 -7.22
N ASN A 147 106.63 -33.36 -6.12
CA ASN A 147 106.36 -34.44 -5.16
C ASN A 147 105.24 -34.09 -4.15
N MET A 148 105.03 -32.81 -3.84
CA MET A 148 103.92 -32.34 -2.99
C MET A 148 102.60 -32.26 -3.78
N ALA A 149 102.68 -32.02 -5.09
CA ALA A 149 101.51 -31.98 -5.96
C ALA A 149 100.69 -33.29 -5.89
N MET A 150 101.35 -34.46 -5.88
CA MET A 150 100.64 -35.76 -5.91
C MET A 150 99.75 -36.02 -4.68
N LEU A 151 100.07 -35.46 -3.50
CA LEU A 151 99.25 -35.56 -2.29
C LEU A 151 98.22 -34.42 -2.15
N VAL A 152 98.52 -33.24 -2.70
CA VAL A 152 97.66 -32.05 -2.57
C VAL A 152 96.51 -32.04 -3.60
N GLU A 153 96.69 -32.62 -4.78
CA GLU A 153 95.65 -32.73 -5.82
C GLU A 153 94.36 -33.44 -5.38
N PRO A 154 94.38 -34.62 -4.72
CA PRO A 154 93.14 -35.25 -4.25
C PRO A 154 92.43 -34.45 -3.16
N GLU A 155 93.17 -33.79 -2.26
CA GLU A 155 92.58 -32.91 -1.24
C GLU A 155 91.92 -31.68 -1.87
N ARG A 156 92.54 -31.09 -2.88
CA ARG A 156 91.97 -29.98 -3.67
C ARG A 156 90.70 -30.39 -4.40
N PHE A 157 90.69 -31.54 -5.04
CA PHE A 157 89.51 -32.06 -5.72
C PHE A 157 88.36 -32.25 -4.72
N ASN A 158 88.62 -32.84 -3.57
CA ASN A 158 87.62 -33.02 -2.51
C ASN A 158 87.10 -31.68 -1.97
N ALA A 159 87.98 -30.71 -1.72
CA ALA A 159 87.60 -29.37 -1.27
C ALA A 159 86.73 -28.64 -2.31
N GLN A 160 87.08 -28.75 -3.60
CA GLN A 160 86.28 -28.18 -4.69
C GLN A 160 84.91 -28.86 -4.82
N GLN A 161 84.85 -30.18 -4.68
CA GLN A 161 83.58 -30.93 -4.68
C GLN A 161 82.70 -30.51 -3.49
N GLN A 162 83.29 -30.38 -2.30
CA GLN A 162 82.57 -29.90 -1.12
C GLN A 162 82.06 -28.47 -1.28
N GLN A 163 82.86 -27.58 -1.88
CA GLN A 163 82.41 -26.21 -2.20
C GLN A 163 81.24 -26.23 -3.20
N GLN A 164 81.30 -27.07 -4.23
CA GLN A 164 80.21 -27.22 -5.19
C GLN A 164 78.93 -27.76 -4.54
N GLN A 165 79.04 -28.72 -3.62
CA GLN A 165 77.91 -29.22 -2.85
C GLN A 165 77.29 -28.11 -1.99
N ARG A 166 78.11 -27.34 -1.27
CA ARG A 166 77.62 -26.19 -0.46
C ARG A 166 76.90 -25.15 -1.31
N ILE A 167 77.41 -24.83 -2.50
CA ILE A 167 76.75 -23.92 -3.45
C ILE A 167 75.44 -24.53 -3.95
N ALA A 168 75.40 -25.82 -4.26
CA ALA A 168 74.19 -26.51 -4.71
C ALA A 168 73.11 -26.51 -3.61
N ASP A 169 73.48 -26.78 -2.37
CA ASP A 169 72.58 -26.74 -1.21
C ASP A 169 72.04 -25.32 -0.97
N ALA A 170 72.92 -24.30 -1.03
CA ALA A 170 72.50 -22.91 -0.89
C ALA A 170 71.54 -22.45 -2.01
N ARG A 171 71.74 -22.94 -3.25
CA ARG A 171 70.80 -22.71 -4.36
C ARG A 171 69.46 -23.39 -4.14
N TYR A 172 69.47 -24.60 -3.59
CA TYR A 172 68.25 -25.29 -3.22
C TYR A 172 67.47 -24.53 -2.14
N GLN A 173 68.16 -24.07 -1.09
CA GLN A 173 67.57 -23.25 -0.01
C GLN A 173 66.97 -21.94 -0.54
N LEU A 174 67.66 -21.27 -1.47
CA LEU A 174 67.12 -20.07 -2.12
C LEU A 174 65.86 -20.38 -2.93
N ALA A 175 65.85 -21.48 -3.69
CA ALA A 175 64.69 -21.90 -4.47
C ALA A 175 63.50 -22.27 -3.57
N GLU A 176 63.75 -22.90 -2.43
CA GLU A 176 62.76 -23.20 -1.41
C GLU A 176 62.15 -21.92 -0.83
N ALA A 177 62.97 -20.96 -0.38
CA ALA A 177 62.50 -19.68 0.15
C ALA A 177 61.66 -18.89 -0.88
N ILE A 178 62.06 -18.90 -2.16
CA ILE A 178 61.29 -18.28 -3.24
C ILE A 178 59.96 -19.00 -3.45
N SER A 179 59.95 -20.33 -3.41
CA SER A 179 58.74 -21.14 -3.52
C SER A 179 57.75 -20.84 -2.38
N GLU A 180 58.24 -20.72 -1.14
CA GLU A 180 57.42 -20.35 0.01
C GLU A 180 56.83 -18.95 -0.12
N LEU A 181 57.62 -17.96 -0.53
CA LEU A 181 57.13 -16.62 -0.81
C LEU A 181 56.03 -16.62 -1.89
N ASN A 182 56.23 -17.39 -2.96
CA ASN A 182 55.23 -17.52 -4.02
C ASN A 182 53.96 -18.22 -3.54
N LYS A 183 54.08 -19.27 -2.72
CA LYS A 183 52.92 -19.93 -2.10
C LYS A 183 52.12 -18.95 -1.23
N ALA A 184 52.79 -18.16 -0.40
CA ALA A 184 52.15 -17.15 0.45
C ALA A 184 51.41 -16.09 -0.40
N LYS A 185 52.04 -15.61 -1.49
CA LYS A 185 51.40 -14.66 -2.42
C LYS A 185 50.19 -15.26 -3.13
N MET A 186 50.28 -16.50 -3.59
CA MET A 186 49.17 -17.20 -4.24
C MET A 186 47.99 -17.42 -3.30
N GLU A 187 48.26 -17.80 -2.04
CA GLU A 187 47.21 -17.96 -1.04
C GLU A 187 46.53 -16.63 -0.73
N ARG A 188 47.31 -15.53 -0.64
CA ARG A 188 46.71 -14.21 -0.50
C ARG A 188 45.84 -13.83 -1.69
N GLN A 189 46.30 -14.06 -2.92
CA GLN A 189 45.51 -13.78 -4.12
C GLN A 189 44.22 -14.59 -4.14
N ARG A 190 44.25 -15.85 -3.68
CA ARG A 190 43.06 -16.69 -3.54
C ARG A 190 42.08 -16.11 -2.52
N GLN A 191 42.57 -15.64 -1.37
CA GLN A 191 41.76 -14.99 -0.35
C GLN A 191 41.12 -13.70 -0.87
N GLU A 192 41.86 -12.89 -1.61
CA GLU A 192 41.33 -11.67 -2.24
C GLU A 192 40.25 -11.98 -3.27
N PHE A 193 40.47 -12.98 -4.12
CA PHE A 193 39.48 -13.42 -5.10
C PHE A 193 38.20 -13.93 -4.42
N THR A 194 38.33 -14.77 -3.40
CA THR A 194 37.18 -15.31 -2.67
C THR A 194 36.42 -14.21 -1.93
N TRP A 195 37.12 -13.28 -1.29
CA TRP A 195 36.51 -12.11 -0.67
C TRP A 195 35.81 -11.23 -1.70
N MET A 196 36.43 -10.97 -2.86
CA MET A 196 35.85 -10.12 -3.91
C MET A 196 34.57 -10.75 -4.47
N SER A 197 34.60 -12.06 -4.69
CA SER A 197 33.42 -12.82 -5.12
C SER A 197 32.31 -12.75 -4.07
N GLN A 198 32.64 -12.91 -2.78
CA GLN A 198 31.67 -12.79 -1.69
C GLN A 198 31.08 -11.39 -1.59
N GLN A 199 31.91 -10.35 -1.72
CA GLN A 199 31.47 -8.96 -1.72
C GLN A 199 30.53 -8.68 -2.89
N GLN A 200 30.84 -9.17 -4.08
CA GLN A 200 30.00 -9.05 -5.27
C GLN A 200 28.65 -9.75 -5.07
N GLN A 201 28.64 -10.96 -4.51
CA GLN A 201 27.41 -11.69 -4.18
C GLN A 201 26.56 -10.93 -3.15
N GLN A 202 27.19 -10.36 -2.12
CA GLN A 202 26.49 -9.54 -1.14
C GLN A 202 25.85 -8.31 -1.80
N GLN A 203 26.59 -7.57 -2.63
CA GLN A 203 26.04 -6.43 -3.37
C GLN A 203 24.87 -6.83 -4.29
N GLN A 204 25.01 -7.94 -5.01
CA GLN A 204 23.95 -8.45 -5.87
C GLN A 204 22.70 -8.83 -5.06
N SER A 205 22.87 -9.53 -3.94
CA SER A 205 21.75 -9.91 -3.07
C SER A 205 21.03 -8.70 -2.47
N LEU A 206 21.77 -7.65 -2.11
CA LEU A 206 21.20 -6.39 -1.63
C LEU A 206 20.36 -5.71 -2.71
N LEU A 207 20.87 -5.67 -3.95
CA LEU A 207 20.13 -5.10 -5.08
C LEU A 207 18.86 -5.90 -5.39
N VAL A 208 18.95 -7.25 -5.38
CA VAL A 208 17.77 -8.12 -5.57
C VAL A 208 16.75 -7.89 -4.46
N ARG A 209 17.19 -7.82 -3.20
CA ARG A 209 16.30 -7.56 -2.06
C ARG A 209 15.64 -6.18 -2.17
N GLN A 210 16.39 -5.17 -2.59
CA GLN A 210 15.86 -3.83 -2.83
C GLN A 210 14.80 -3.86 -3.94
N GLN A 211 15.08 -4.54 -5.05
CA GLN A 211 14.13 -4.68 -6.14
C GLN A 211 12.86 -5.43 -5.73
N GLN A 212 13.00 -6.51 -4.96
CA GLN A 212 11.86 -7.27 -4.44
C GLN A 212 11.00 -6.42 -3.49
N ASN A 213 11.63 -5.67 -2.58
CA ASN A 213 10.91 -4.76 -1.68
C ASN A 213 10.15 -3.69 -2.46
N GLU A 214 10.76 -3.12 -3.51
CA GLU A 214 10.09 -2.14 -4.37
C GLU A 214 8.91 -2.77 -5.10
N GLN A 215 9.07 -3.97 -5.68
CA GLN A 215 7.97 -4.67 -6.34
C GLN A 215 6.81 -4.98 -5.38
N GLN A 216 7.12 -5.48 -4.18
CA GLN A 216 6.12 -5.72 -3.15
C GLN A 216 5.40 -4.43 -2.74
N TRP A 217 6.14 -3.33 -2.59
CA TRP A 217 5.56 -2.02 -2.30
C TRP A 217 4.65 -1.54 -3.42
N GLN A 218 5.07 -1.64 -4.69
CA GLN A 218 4.26 -1.25 -5.83
C GLN A 218 2.97 -2.07 -5.92
N PHE A 219 3.04 -3.36 -5.61
CA PHE A 219 1.87 -4.24 -5.56
C PHE A 219 0.91 -3.88 -4.41
N GLN A 220 1.43 -3.60 -3.22
CA GLN A 220 0.60 -3.12 -2.10
C GLN A 220 -0.05 -1.78 -2.45
N LYS A 221 0.70 -0.87 -3.06
CA LYS A 221 0.20 0.42 -3.52
C LYS A 221 -0.93 0.27 -4.53
N SER A 222 -0.79 -0.60 -5.53
CA SER A 222 -1.85 -0.81 -6.53
C SER A 222 -3.10 -1.43 -5.92
N MET A 223 -2.96 -2.37 -4.97
CA MET A 223 -4.10 -2.89 -4.21
C MET A 223 -4.84 -1.80 -3.44
N ILE A 224 -4.12 -0.93 -2.72
CA ILE A 224 -4.72 0.17 -1.96
C ILE A 224 -5.44 1.13 -2.91
N LEU A 225 -4.82 1.49 -4.04
CA LEU A 225 -5.43 2.36 -5.05
C LEU A 225 -6.72 1.76 -5.63
N ASN A 226 -6.71 0.47 -5.95
CA ASN A 226 -7.92 -0.22 -6.42
C ASN A 226 -9.01 -0.21 -5.34
N SER A 227 -8.65 -0.41 -4.06
CA SER A 227 -9.61 -0.33 -2.96
C SER A 227 -10.16 1.08 -2.76
N ILE A 228 -9.35 2.13 -2.99
CA ILE A 228 -9.82 3.52 -2.96
C ILE A 228 -10.82 3.74 -4.11
N GLN A 229 -10.49 3.30 -5.32
CA GLN A 229 -11.37 3.43 -6.48
C GLN A 229 -12.71 2.71 -6.27
N GLU A 230 -12.70 1.50 -5.71
CA GLU A 230 -13.93 0.77 -5.36
C GLU A 230 -14.79 1.51 -4.31
N ILE A 231 -14.15 2.21 -3.36
CA ILE A 231 -14.85 3.03 -2.38
C ILE A 231 -15.41 4.30 -3.03
N GLU A 232 -14.69 4.91 -3.97
CA GLU A 232 -15.15 6.08 -4.72
C GLU A 232 -16.37 5.75 -5.58
N GLU A 233 -16.38 4.60 -6.26
CA GLU A 233 -17.55 4.10 -6.99
C GLU A 233 -18.75 3.92 -6.04
N LYS A 234 -18.53 3.30 -4.86
CA LYS A 234 -19.58 3.15 -3.84
C LYS A 234 -20.06 4.48 -3.27
N LEU A 235 -19.20 5.49 -3.18
CA LEU A 235 -19.58 6.83 -2.74
C LEU A 235 -20.42 7.54 -3.80
N GLU A 236 -20.11 7.35 -5.08
CA GLU A 236 -20.89 7.88 -6.21
C GLU A 236 -22.28 7.24 -6.26
N ASP A 237 -22.39 5.94 -5.98
CA ASP A 237 -23.68 5.24 -5.86
C ASP A 237 -24.53 5.74 -4.68
N VAL A 238 -23.91 6.27 -3.62
CA VAL A 238 -24.60 6.83 -2.45
C VAL A 238 -25.12 8.24 -2.76
N THR A 239 -26.13 8.27 -3.62
CA THR A 239 -26.82 9.48 -4.05
C THR A 239 -27.91 9.90 -3.06
N ALA A 240 -27.99 11.21 -2.80
CA ALA A 240 -29.08 11.80 -2.03
C ALA A 240 -30.31 12.02 -2.92
N VAL A 241 -31.48 11.55 -2.48
CA VAL A 241 -32.73 11.72 -3.23
C VAL A 241 -33.30 13.10 -2.91
N LYS A 242 -33.34 14.00 -3.90
CA LYS A 242 -33.89 15.36 -3.77
C LYS A 242 -35.32 15.45 -4.28
N SER A 243 -36.09 16.39 -3.74
CA SER A 243 -37.44 16.67 -4.21
C SER A 243 -37.41 17.38 -5.57
N PRO A 244 -38.07 16.85 -6.61
CA PRO A 244 -38.19 17.54 -7.90
C PRO A 244 -39.26 18.65 -7.89
N TYR A 245 -40.19 18.62 -6.92
CA TYR A 245 -41.31 19.56 -6.83
C TYR A 245 -41.36 20.20 -5.44
N SER A 246 -41.91 21.40 -5.37
CA SER A 246 -42.32 22.03 -4.10
C SER A 246 -43.73 21.58 -3.73
N GLY A 247 -44.00 21.43 -2.44
CA GLY A 247 -45.32 21.03 -1.96
C GLY A 247 -45.29 20.51 -0.53
N LYS A 248 -46.39 19.91 -0.08
CA LYS A 248 -46.49 19.32 1.27
C LYS A 248 -46.36 17.81 1.23
N VAL A 249 -45.60 17.25 2.17
CA VAL A 249 -45.50 15.81 2.39
C VAL A 249 -46.80 15.33 3.01
N ARG A 250 -47.55 14.50 2.29
CA ARG A 250 -48.82 13.96 2.80
C ARG A 250 -48.60 12.73 3.68
N ARG A 251 -47.72 11.83 3.23
CA ARG A 251 -47.50 10.53 3.88
C ARG A 251 -46.12 10.00 3.56
N VAL A 252 -45.46 9.44 4.57
CA VAL A 252 -44.24 8.66 4.44
C VAL A 252 -44.58 7.22 4.80
N LYS A 253 -44.51 6.30 3.83
CA LYS A 253 -44.87 4.89 4.04
C LYS A 253 -43.67 3.99 3.76
N VAL A 254 -43.33 3.13 4.70
CA VAL A 254 -42.42 2.01 4.44
C VAL A 254 -43.15 0.97 3.58
N VAL A 255 -42.63 0.72 2.38
CA VAL A 255 -43.22 -0.20 1.39
C VAL A 255 -42.72 -1.62 1.61
N SER A 256 -41.40 -1.77 1.77
CA SER A 256 -40.78 -3.06 2.05
C SER A 256 -39.51 -2.86 2.87
N GLN A 257 -39.16 -3.86 3.66
CA GLN A 257 -37.95 -3.87 4.46
C GLN A 257 -37.26 -5.22 4.28
N ASN A 258 -35.99 -5.17 3.90
CA ASN A 258 -35.06 -6.29 3.89
C ASN A 258 -34.01 -6.04 4.98
N GLU A 259 -33.19 -7.05 5.30
CA GLU A 259 -32.15 -6.96 6.35
C GLU A 259 -31.16 -5.79 6.17
N ARG A 260 -30.96 -5.32 4.93
CA ARG A 260 -29.98 -4.25 4.62
C ARG A 260 -30.59 -2.97 4.06
N ASN A 261 -31.84 -3.00 3.60
CA ASN A 261 -32.46 -1.88 2.88
C ASN A 261 -33.94 -1.75 3.23
N ILE A 262 -34.37 -0.51 3.40
CA ILE A 262 -35.75 -0.08 3.64
C ILE A 262 -36.20 0.73 2.43
N ASN A 263 -37.27 0.29 1.76
CA ASN A 263 -37.90 1.04 0.69
C ASN A 263 -39.01 1.92 1.28
N VAL A 264 -38.91 3.22 1.08
CA VAL A 264 -39.87 4.22 1.59
C VAL A 264 -40.52 4.94 0.40
N GLU A 265 -41.84 5.00 0.40
CA GLU A 265 -42.65 5.80 -0.55
C GLU A 265 -43.07 7.09 0.15
N ILE A 266 -42.63 8.23 -0.41
CA ILE A 266 -43.01 9.57 0.03
C ILE A 266 -44.04 10.11 -0.95
N SER A 267 -45.24 10.41 -0.45
CA SER A 267 -46.30 11.05 -1.23
C SER A 267 -46.29 12.55 -1.00
N LEU A 268 -46.03 13.32 -2.05
CA LEU A 268 -46.08 14.77 -2.08
C LEU A 268 -47.35 15.24 -2.78
N ILE A 269 -47.93 16.34 -2.29
CA ILE A 269 -48.95 17.10 -3.02
C ILE A 269 -48.26 18.36 -3.53
N ALA A 270 -48.13 18.48 -4.86
CA ALA A 270 -47.54 19.67 -5.46
C ALA A 270 -48.45 20.88 -5.24
N GLU A 271 -47.83 22.01 -4.92
CA GLU A 271 -48.46 23.33 -4.75
C GLU A 271 -48.20 24.22 -5.97
#